data_AF-A0A023AWJ4-F1
#
_entry.id   AF-A0A023AWJ4-F1
#
_cell.length_a   1.000
_cell.length_b   1.000
_cell.length_c   1.000
_cell.angle_alpha   90.00
_cell.angle_beta   90.00
_cell.angle_gamma   90.00
#
_symmetry.space_group_name_H-M   'P 1'
#
loop_
_entity.id
_entity.type
_entity.pdbx_description
1 polymer ?
#
loop_
_entity_poly.entity_id
_entity_poly.type
_entity_poly.pdbx_seq_one_letter_code
_entity_poly.pdbx_strand_id
1 'polypeptide(L)'
;FFSPVVLVAGIILLVFIQPDLGGASILAAVMVVMFFGTGMSYWYGFSLITAVTTTVMILFSILRHFNFSTNVNSYKFNRILSFLHPFELENMGGSQLVNSYYAINNGGWFGLGLGNSIQKRGYLPEPYTDFILSITTEELGVIGTLVIIALLFALLARIFYLGIHATKMYHTLLCYGIG
;
A
#
# COMPACT_ATOMS: atom_id res chain seq x y z
N PHE A 1 6.00 -27.67 7.81
CA PHE A 1 5.84 -26.55 6.85
C PHE A 1 4.39 -26.21 6.50
N PHE A 2 3.40 -27.10 6.65
CA PHE A 2 2.00 -26.76 6.35
C PHE A 2 1.31 -25.88 7.41
N SER A 3 1.64 -26.02 8.70
CA SER A 3 0.97 -25.24 9.78
C SER A 3 1.06 -23.72 9.64
N PRO A 4 2.20 -23.10 9.25
CA PRO A 4 2.27 -21.65 9.05
C PRO A 4 1.42 -21.16 7.87
N VAL A 5 1.36 -21.94 6.78
CA VAL A 5 0.61 -21.57 5.57
C VAL A 5 -0.90 -21.60 5.83
N VAL A 6 -1.37 -22.61 6.57
CA VAL A 6 -2.78 -22.72 6.96
C VAL A 6 -3.20 -21.57 7.88
N LEU A 7 -2.33 -21.18 8.83
CA LEU A 7 -2.59 -20.07 9.74
C LEU A 7 -2.70 -18.75 8.99
N VAL A 8 -1.79 -18.48 8.05
CA VAL A 8 -1.83 -17.27 7.21
C VAL A 8 -3.05 -17.27 6.29
N ALA A 9 -3.40 -18.40 5.68
CA ALA A 9 -4.60 -18.51 4.86
C ALA A 9 -5.87 -18.17 5.67
N GLY A 10 -5.93 -18.57 6.94
CA GLY A 10 -6.99 -18.18 7.87
C GLY A 10 -7.02 -16.68 8.17
N ILE A 11 -5.87 -16.04 8.35
CA ILE A 11 -5.77 -14.58 8.55
C ILE A 11 -6.23 -13.82 7.30
N ILE A 12 -5.82 -14.25 6.11
CA ILE A 12 -6.24 -13.63 4.84
C ILE A 12 -7.75 -13.74 4.67
N LEU A 13 -8.35 -14.89 5.03
CA LEU A 13 -9.81 -15.07 5.00
C LEU A 13 -10.53 -14.13 5.98
N LEU A 14 -9.99 -13.93 7.19
CA LEU A 14 -10.52 -12.97 8.18
C LEU A 14 -10.44 -11.52 7.69
N VAL A 15 -9.31 -11.12 7.09
CA VAL A 15 -9.15 -9.78 6.48
C VAL A 15 -10.13 -9.59 5.32
N PHE A 16 -10.41 -10.67 4.59
CA PHE A 16 -11.38 -10.65 3.51
C PHE A 16 -12.82 -10.42 4.00
N ILE A 17 -13.16 -10.96 5.18
CA ILE A 17 -14.46 -10.68 5.85
C ILE A 17 -14.57 -9.21 6.29
N GLN A 18 -13.45 -8.51 6.48
CA GLN A 18 -13.39 -7.07 6.83
C GLN A 18 -13.41 -6.10 5.62
N PRO A 19 -13.92 -6.53 4.46
CA PRO A 19 -13.63 -6.03 3.11
C PRO A 19 -12.34 -5.20 2.87
N ASP A 20 -11.23 -5.47 3.56
CA ASP A 20 -9.99 -4.70 3.38
C ASP A 20 -9.10 -5.32 2.29
N LEU A 21 -9.34 -4.88 1.06
CA LEU A 21 -8.54 -5.27 -0.12
C LEU A 21 -7.07 -4.81 0.00
N GLY A 22 -6.82 -3.68 0.68
CA GLY A 22 -5.49 -3.12 0.84
C GLY A 22 -4.64 -3.98 1.77
N GLY A 23 -5.14 -4.23 2.99
CA GLY A 23 -4.47 -5.10 3.96
C GLY A 23 -4.23 -6.51 3.44
N ALA A 24 -5.20 -7.10 2.73
CA ALA A 24 -5.03 -8.42 2.11
C ALA A 24 -3.89 -8.45 1.07
N SER A 25 -3.77 -7.38 0.26
CA SER A 25 -2.71 -7.29 -0.76
C SER A 25 -1.32 -7.12 -0.15
N ILE A 26 -1.20 -6.34 0.93
CA ILE A 26 0.07 -6.13 1.65
C ILE A 26 0.51 -7.43 2.31
N LEU A 27 -0.39 -8.12 3.00
CA LEU A 27 -0.10 -9.42 3.61
C LEU A 27 0.34 -10.44 2.56
N ALA A 28 -0.32 -10.48 1.40
CA ALA A 28 0.09 -11.35 0.31
C ALA A 28 1.51 -11.00 -0.20
N ALA A 29 1.83 -9.71 -0.36
CA ALA A 29 3.16 -9.27 -0.79
C ALA A 29 4.25 -9.65 0.23
N VAL A 30 4.04 -9.39 1.51
CA VAL A 30 4.98 -9.74 2.59
C VAL A 30 5.22 -11.25 2.64
N MET A 31 4.17 -12.05 2.48
CA MET A 31 4.29 -13.50 2.42
C MET A 31 5.18 -13.96 1.27
N VAL A 32 5.02 -13.38 0.08
CA VAL A 32 5.86 -13.69 -1.07
C VAL A 32 7.33 -13.38 -0.78
N VAL A 33 7.63 -12.21 -0.21
CA VAL A 33 9.01 -11.81 0.16
C VAL A 33 9.61 -12.78 1.19
N MET A 34 8.86 -13.13 2.23
CA MET A 34 9.29 -14.10 3.24
C MET A 34 9.56 -15.49 2.63
N PHE A 35 8.70 -15.94 1.70
CA PHE A 35 8.90 -17.21 1.00
C PHE A 35 10.18 -17.23 0.17
N PHE A 36 10.48 -16.17 -0.58
CA PHE A 36 11.74 -16.07 -1.31
C PHE A 36 12.96 -16.12 -0.38
N GLY A 37 12.85 -15.58 0.84
CA GLY A 37 13.90 -15.65 1.86
C GLY A 37 14.20 -17.06 2.40
N THR A 38 13.33 -18.05 2.17
CA THR A 38 13.50 -19.41 2.71
C THR A 38 14.33 -20.36 1.84
N GLY A 39 14.68 -19.96 0.60
CA GLY A 39 15.42 -20.83 -0.33
C GLY A 39 14.62 -22.04 -0.85
N MET A 40 13.29 -22.05 -0.70
CA MET A 40 12.42 -23.08 -1.29
C MET A 40 12.38 -22.97 -2.82
N SER A 41 12.15 -24.12 -3.49
CA SER A 41 11.99 -24.20 -4.96
C SER A 41 10.98 -23.17 -5.48
N TYR A 42 11.39 -22.39 -6.48
CA TYR A 42 10.59 -21.34 -7.15
C TYR A 42 9.18 -21.81 -7.55
N TRP A 43 9.00 -23.11 -7.80
CA TRP A 43 7.71 -23.73 -8.13
C TRP A 43 6.65 -23.59 -7.04
N TYR A 44 7.01 -23.69 -5.76
CA TYR A 44 6.05 -23.54 -4.66
C TYR A 44 5.68 -22.06 -4.43
N GLY A 45 6.64 -21.15 -4.61
CA GLY A 45 6.38 -19.71 -4.57
C GLY A 45 5.43 -19.28 -5.69
N PHE A 46 5.66 -19.76 -6.92
CA PHE A 46 4.77 -19.51 -8.05
C PHE A 46 3.37 -20.10 -7.82
N SER A 47 3.28 -21.34 -7.32
CA SER A 47 2.00 -21.97 -6.97
C SER A 47 1.20 -21.14 -5.95
N LEU A 48 1.83 -20.60 -4.91
CA LEU A 48 1.16 -19.74 -3.94
C LEU A 48 0.72 -18.40 -4.52
N ILE A 49 1.56 -17.75 -5.32
CA ILE A 49 1.20 -16.50 -6.00
C ILE A 49 0.00 -16.72 -6.93
N THR A 50 0.02 -17.81 -7.71
CA THR A 50 -1.11 -18.18 -8.57
C THR A 50 -2.36 -18.52 -7.77
N ALA A 51 -2.25 -19.18 -6.62
CA ALA A 51 -3.39 -19.48 -5.75
C ALA A 51 -3.99 -18.21 -5.14
N VAL A 52 -3.17 -17.26 -4.68
CA VAL A 52 -3.66 -15.98 -4.13
C VAL A 52 -4.29 -15.12 -5.22
N THR A 53 -3.66 -15.01 -6.39
CA THR A 53 -4.21 -14.22 -7.51
C THR A 53 -5.49 -14.83 -8.07
N THR A 54 -5.56 -16.15 -8.22
CA THR A 54 -6.78 -16.84 -8.68
C THR A 54 -7.90 -16.76 -7.66
N THR A 55 -7.63 -16.88 -6.36
CA THR A 55 -8.67 -16.71 -5.32
C THR A 55 -9.22 -15.29 -5.31
N VAL A 56 -8.38 -14.27 -5.45
CA VAL A 56 -8.81 -12.86 -5.60
C VAL A 56 -9.64 -12.66 -6.87
N MET A 57 -9.23 -13.24 -8.02
CA MET A 57 -9.98 -13.14 -9.28
C MET A 57 -11.33 -13.88 -9.25
N ILE A 58 -11.37 -15.10 -8.73
CA ILE A 58 -12.59 -15.91 -8.57
C ILE A 58 -13.56 -15.18 -7.66
N LEU A 59 -13.05 -14.64 -6.55
CA LEU A 59 -13.90 -13.95 -5.60
C LEU A 59 -14.38 -12.60 -6.14
N PHE A 60 -13.57 -11.88 -6.91
CA PHE A 60 -14.01 -10.72 -7.68
C PHE A 60 -15.10 -11.08 -8.70
N SER A 61 -15.00 -12.25 -9.35
CA SER A 61 -16.04 -12.78 -10.24
C SER A 61 -17.32 -13.17 -9.50
N ILE A 62 -17.22 -13.76 -8.31
CA ILE A 62 -18.36 -14.10 -7.45
C ILE A 62 -19.05 -12.83 -6.96
N LEU A 63 -18.29 -11.83 -6.50
CA LEU A 63 -18.83 -10.52 -6.11
C LEU A 63 -19.53 -9.80 -7.28
N ARG A 64 -19.04 -9.96 -8.52
CA ARG A 64 -19.73 -9.49 -9.73
C ARG A 64 -21.04 -10.25 -10.00
N HIS A 65 -21.08 -11.55 -9.70
CA HIS A 65 -22.26 -12.39 -9.96
C HIS A 65 -23.37 -12.18 -8.91
N PHE A 66 -23.00 -11.94 -7.64
CA PHE A 66 -23.95 -11.67 -6.56
C PHE A 66 -24.45 -10.21 -6.53
N ASN A 67 -23.71 -9.25 -7.10
CA ASN A 67 -24.17 -7.86 -7.24
C ASN A 67 -24.91 -7.63 -8.57
N PHE A 68 -26.04 -8.30 -8.74
CA PHE A 68 -27.11 -7.84 -9.63
C PHE A 68 -27.83 -6.64 -8.95
N SER A 69 -27.12 -5.53 -8.77
CA SER A 69 -27.74 -4.25 -8.46
C SER A 69 -26.81 -3.09 -8.80
N THR A 70 -27.34 -2.22 -9.64
CA THR A 70 -26.73 -1.19 -10.48
C THR A 70 -26.17 0.02 -9.73
N ASN A 71 -25.43 -0.15 -8.63
CA ASN A 71 -24.78 0.99 -7.94
C ASN A 71 -23.37 0.71 -7.37
N VAL A 72 -22.97 -0.54 -7.16
CA VAL A 72 -21.64 -0.89 -6.63
C VAL A 72 -20.54 -0.83 -7.72
N ASN A 73 -20.93 -1.01 -8.99
CA ASN A 73 -20.01 -0.95 -10.11
C ASN A 73 -19.46 0.48 -10.31
N SER A 74 -20.26 1.51 -10.02
CA SER A 74 -19.84 2.90 -10.15
C SER A 74 -18.77 3.26 -9.13
N TYR A 75 -18.90 2.93 -7.84
CA TYR A 75 -17.94 3.42 -6.83
C TYR A 75 -16.52 2.83 -6.99
N LYS A 76 -16.39 1.51 -7.17
CA LYS A 76 -15.07 0.87 -7.30
C LYS A 76 -14.41 1.19 -8.64
N PHE A 77 -15.20 1.24 -9.72
CA PHE A 77 -14.72 1.63 -11.03
C PHE A 77 -14.38 3.13 -11.09
N ASN A 78 -15.19 3.99 -10.46
CA ASN A 78 -14.90 5.42 -10.31
C ASN A 78 -13.63 5.64 -9.49
N ARG A 79 -13.29 4.78 -8.52
CA ARG A 79 -12.02 4.88 -7.80
C ARG A 79 -10.83 4.58 -8.72
N ILE A 80 -10.89 3.51 -9.51
CA ILE A 80 -9.84 3.18 -10.49
C ILE A 80 -9.76 4.25 -11.59
N LEU A 81 -10.89 4.73 -12.09
CA LEU A 81 -10.96 5.81 -13.08
C LEU A 81 -10.48 7.15 -12.53
N SER A 82 -10.78 7.49 -11.28
CA SER A 82 -10.27 8.72 -10.64
C SER A 82 -8.78 8.62 -10.30
N PHE A 83 -8.22 7.41 -10.14
CA PHE A 83 -6.75 7.24 -10.11
C PHE A 83 -6.11 7.47 -11.49
N LEU A 84 -6.77 7.05 -12.58
CA LEU A 84 -6.27 7.21 -13.96
C LEU A 84 -6.46 8.63 -14.52
N HIS A 85 -7.60 9.25 -14.22
CA HIS A 85 -8.02 10.58 -14.66
C HIS A 85 -8.46 11.44 -13.46
N PRO A 86 -7.53 11.81 -12.56
CA PRO A 86 -7.86 12.54 -11.33
C PRO A 86 -8.45 13.93 -11.61
N PHE A 87 -7.98 14.60 -12.66
CA PHE A 87 -8.39 15.96 -13.01
C PHE A 87 -9.76 16.05 -13.70
N GLU A 88 -10.27 14.97 -14.30
CA GLU A 88 -11.59 14.97 -14.99
C GLU A 88 -12.74 14.63 -14.04
N LEU A 89 -12.44 14.05 -12.86
CA LEU A 89 -13.41 13.48 -11.92
C LEU A 89 -13.31 14.10 -10.51
N GLU A 90 -12.86 15.37 -10.40
CA GLU A 90 -12.71 16.11 -9.12
C GLU A 90 -13.97 16.03 -8.24
N ASN A 91 -15.16 16.12 -8.83
CA ASN A 91 -16.43 16.17 -8.10
C ASN A 91 -16.97 14.82 -7.59
N MET A 92 -16.44 13.67 -8.05
CA MET A 92 -17.00 12.34 -7.74
C MET A 92 -16.10 11.46 -6.85
N GLY A 93 -14.97 11.99 -6.36
CA GLY A 93 -14.08 11.28 -5.43
C GLY A 93 -12.58 11.47 -5.65
N GLY A 94 -12.16 12.20 -6.70
CA GLY A 94 -10.75 12.49 -7.01
C GLY A 94 -10.15 13.71 -6.29
N SER A 95 -10.97 14.51 -5.61
CA SER A 95 -10.55 15.79 -5.00
C SER A 95 -9.39 15.66 -4.01
N GLN A 96 -9.32 14.57 -3.24
CA GLN A 96 -8.22 14.32 -2.30
C GLN A 96 -6.88 14.11 -3.03
N LEU A 97 -6.88 13.33 -4.11
CA LEU A 97 -5.70 13.08 -4.95
C LEU A 97 -5.24 14.37 -5.63
N VAL A 98 -6.17 15.15 -6.19
CA VAL A 98 -5.85 16.41 -6.86
C VAL A 98 -5.28 17.44 -5.86
N ASN A 99 -5.89 17.58 -4.68
CA ASN A 99 -5.36 18.45 -3.63
C ASN A 99 -3.98 18.00 -3.13
N SER A 100 -3.69 16.70 -3.15
CA SER A 100 -2.35 16.18 -2.86
C SER A 100 -1.31 16.59 -3.90
N TYR A 101 -1.68 16.65 -5.19
CA TYR A 101 -0.81 17.17 -6.24
C TYR A 101 -0.57 18.68 -6.10
N TYR A 102 -1.63 19.43 -5.76
CA TYR A 102 -1.49 20.87 -5.48
C TYR A 102 -0.57 21.14 -4.28
N ALA A 103 -0.64 20.33 -3.22
CA ALA A 103 0.27 20.44 -2.07
C ALA A 103 1.74 20.29 -2.48
N ILE A 104 2.04 19.27 -3.29
CA ILE A 104 3.40 19.00 -3.81
C ILE A 104 3.88 20.17 -4.67
N ASN A 105 3.02 20.69 -5.56
CA ASN A 105 3.36 21.81 -6.43
C ASN A 105 3.62 23.10 -5.64
N ASN A 106 2.83 23.37 -4.59
CA ASN A 106 2.97 24.57 -3.76
C ASN A 106 4.22 24.56 -2.87
N GLY A 107 4.73 23.38 -2.50
CA GLY A 107 5.89 23.27 -1.61
C GLY A 107 7.21 23.78 -2.21
N GLY A 108 7.37 23.76 -3.53
CA GLY A 108 8.63 24.16 -4.17
C GLY A 108 9.87 23.46 -3.59
N TRP A 109 11.04 24.09 -3.66
CA TRP A 109 12.30 23.47 -3.22
C TRP A 109 12.49 23.45 -1.69
N PHE A 110 12.05 24.50 -0.99
CA PHE A 110 12.31 24.72 0.45
C PHE A 110 11.05 24.74 1.33
N GLY A 111 9.86 24.57 0.74
CA GLY A 111 8.60 24.55 1.49
C GLY A 111 8.07 25.93 1.84
N LEU A 112 6.85 25.94 2.37
CA LEU A 112 6.17 27.12 2.93
C LEU A 112 6.50 27.34 4.42
N GLY A 113 7.24 26.41 5.04
CA GLY A 113 7.54 26.39 6.46
C GLY A 113 6.59 25.47 7.25
N LEU A 114 7.12 24.87 8.33
CA LEU A 114 6.39 23.94 9.19
C LEU A 114 5.10 24.58 9.72
N GLY A 115 3.97 23.86 9.53
CA GLY A 115 2.65 24.33 9.95
C GLY A 115 1.98 25.36 9.03
N ASN A 116 2.64 25.81 7.97
CA ASN A 116 2.08 26.76 6.99
C ASN A 116 1.45 26.09 5.76
N SER A 117 1.15 24.78 5.81
CA SER A 117 0.41 24.10 4.73
C SER A 117 -0.99 24.70 4.54
N ILE A 118 -1.32 24.97 3.28
CA ILE A 118 -2.61 25.51 2.85
C ILE A 118 -3.62 24.35 2.76
N GLN A 119 -3.18 23.20 2.23
CA GLN A 119 -4.03 22.04 1.99
C GLN A 119 -4.48 21.34 3.28
N LYS A 120 -3.71 21.51 4.37
CA LYS A 120 -4.03 21.03 5.73
C LYS A 120 -5.24 21.72 6.38
N ARG A 121 -5.66 22.90 5.91
CA ARG A 121 -6.70 23.73 6.55
C ARG A 121 -8.14 23.45 6.12
N GLY A 122 -8.40 22.32 5.47
CA GLY A 122 -9.77 21.89 5.13
C GLY A 122 -9.96 21.34 3.72
N TYR A 123 -8.91 21.31 2.89
CA TYR A 123 -8.97 20.75 1.53
C TYR A 123 -8.75 19.23 1.49
N LEU A 124 -8.15 18.66 2.55
CA LEU A 124 -8.08 17.22 2.76
C LEU A 124 -8.86 16.82 4.02
N PRO A 125 -9.77 15.82 3.94
CA PRO A 125 -10.45 15.28 5.13
C PRO A 125 -9.48 14.56 6.07
N GLU A 126 -8.43 13.92 5.52
CA GLU A 126 -7.46 13.10 6.26
C GLU A 126 -6.00 13.47 5.88
N PRO A 127 -5.55 14.68 6.22
CA PRO A 127 -4.22 15.17 5.85
C PRO A 127 -3.07 14.42 6.55
N TYR A 128 -3.34 13.78 7.69
CA TYR A 128 -2.32 13.22 8.57
C TYR A 128 -2.05 11.73 8.38
N THR A 129 -2.86 11.01 7.58
CA THR A 129 -2.73 9.57 7.35
C THR A 129 -2.22 9.32 5.95
N ASP A 130 -3.12 9.35 4.97
CA ASP A 130 -2.85 8.87 3.60
C ASP A 130 -2.09 9.91 2.76
N PHE A 131 -2.17 11.19 3.16
CA PHE A 131 -1.58 12.32 2.43
C PHE A 131 -0.51 13.07 3.21
N ILE A 132 0.03 12.45 4.27
CA ILE A 132 1.05 13.09 5.11
C ILE A 132 2.29 13.48 4.29
N LEU A 133 2.69 12.67 3.31
CA LEU A 133 3.86 12.96 2.48
C LEU A 133 3.65 14.19 1.60
N SER A 134 2.46 14.36 1.01
CA SER A 134 2.12 15.54 0.21
C SER A 134 2.18 16.82 1.04
N ILE A 135 1.74 16.76 2.30
CA ILE A 135 1.79 17.92 3.22
C ILE A 135 3.21 18.18 3.71
N THR A 136 3.99 17.13 4.03
CA THR A 136 5.41 17.34 4.34
C THR A 136 6.16 17.94 3.16
N THR A 137 5.76 17.63 1.92
CA THR A 137 6.31 18.26 0.71
C THR A 137 5.94 19.72 0.62
N GLU A 138 4.70 20.07 0.96
CA GLU A 138 4.24 21.47 1.01
C GLU A 138 4.97 22.28 2.09
N GLU A 139 5.17 21.72 3.28
CA GLU A 139 5.76 22.42 4.43
C GLU A 139 7.30 22.49 4.38
N LEU A 140 7.97 21.40 3.99
CA LEU A 140 9.44 21.27 4.00
C LEU A 140 10.09 21.39 2.61
N GLY A 141 9.28 21.36 1.55
CA GLY A 141 9.76 21.34 0.17
C GLY A 141 10.33 20.00 -0.26
N VAL A 142 10.72 19.94 -1.53
CA VAL A 142 11.29 18.73 -2.16
C VAL A 142 12.56 18.25 -1.46
N ILE A 143 13.41 19.17 -0.97
CA ILE A 143 14.67 18.79 -0.31
C ILE A 143 14.39 18.09 1.02
N GLY A 144 13.48 18.65 1.82
CA GLY A 144 13.12 18.05 3.11
C GLY A 144 12.47 16.68 2.94
N THR A 145 11.61 16.50 1.94
CA THR A 145 10.99 15.21 1.69
C THR A 145 11.94 14.18 1.11
N LEU A 146 12.89 14.59 0.26
CA LEU A 146 13.98 13.72 -0.18
C LEU A 146 14.81 13.19 0.99
N VAL A 147 15.12 14.04 1.98
CA VAL A 147 15.84 13.61 3.19
C VAL A 147 15.02 12.57 3.97
N ILE A 148 13.72 12.80 4.15
CA ILE A 148 12.83 11.85 4.84
C ILE A 148 12.78 10.50 4.10
N ILE A 149 12.58 10.54 2.77
CA ILE A 149 12.56 9.32 1.95
C ILE A 149 13.91 8.60 2.00
N ALA A 150 15.02 9.33 1.93
CA ALA A 150 16.36 8.76 2.03
C ALA A 150 16.60 8.09 3.38
N LEU A 151 16.12 8.67 4.49
CA LEU A 151 16.21 8.08 5.83
C LEU A 151 15.36 6.81 5.95
N LEU A 152 14.12 6.83 5.43
CA LEU A 152 13.27 5.64 5.38
C LEU A 152 13.93 4.53 4.54
N PHE A 153 14.45 4.87 3.37
CA PHE A 153 15.17 3.92 2.53
C PHE A 153 16.41 3.35 3.22
N ALA A 154 17.21 4.19 3.88
CA ALA A 154 18.38 3.75 4.63
C ALA A 154 18.00 2.80 5.79
N LEU A 155 16.88 3.06 6.46
CA LEU A 155 16.33 2.19 7.51
C LEU A 155 15.93 0.84 6.93
N LEU A 156 15.15 0.81 5.84
CA LEU A 156 14.74 -0.44 5.18
C LEU A 156 15.97 -1.22 4.68
N ALA A 157 16.90 -0.56 4.00
CA ALA A 157 18.14 -1.17 3.54
C ALA A 157 18.95 -1.79 4.69
N ARG A 158 18.97 -1.13 5.87
CA ARG A 158 19.63 -1.67 7.06
C ARG A 158 18.91 -2.91 7.60
N ILE A 159 17.58 -2.93 7.62
CA ILE A 159 16.79 -4.10 8.04
C ILE A 159 17.06 -5.29 7.10
N PHE A 160 16.98 -5.09 5.79
CA PHE A 160 17.27 -6.14 4.80
C PHE A 160 18.71 -6.63 4.90
N TYR A 161 19.68 -5.71 5.07
CA TYR A 161 21.08 -6.08 5.26
C TYR A 161 21.28 -6.97 6.49
N LEU A 162 20.65 -6.64 7.61
CA LEU A 162 20.69 -7.49 8.82
C LEU A 162 20.00 -8.84 8.60
N GLY A 163 18.90 -8.88 7.85
CA GLY A 163 18.20 -10.11 7.50
C GLY A 163 19.06 -11.08 6.68
N ILE A 164 19.81 -10.56 5.71
CA ILE A 164 20.72 -11.35 4.87
C ILE A 164 21.90 -11.93 5.68
N HIS A 165 22.41 -11.18 6.66
CA HIS A 165 23.54 -11.60 7.50
C HIS A 165 23.10 -12.42 8.73
N ALA A 166 21.80 -12.62 8.94
CA ALA A 166 21.30 -13.37 10.07
C ALA A 166 21.57 -14.87 9.89
N THR A 167 22.10 -15.51 10.94
CA THR A 167 22.45 -16.94 10.92
C THR A 167 21.26 -17.85 11.15
N LYS A 168 20.22 -17.38 11.85
CA LYS A 168 18.99 -18.15 12.09
C LYS A 168 17.91 -17.71 11.12
N MET A 169 17.29 -18.69 10.46
CA MET A 169 16.17 -18.51 9.53
C MET A 169 15.01 -17.70 10.12
N TYR A 170 14.74 -17.84 11.41
CA TYR A 170 13.73 -17.03 12.11
C TYR A 170 14.03 -15.53 12.08
N HIS A 171 15.29 -15.13 12.29
CA HIS A 171 15.68 -13.71 12.27
C HIS A 171 15.67 -13.15 10.85
N THR A 172 16.07 -13.94 9.86
CA THR A 172 15.95 -13.57 8.43
C THR A 172 14.50 -13.31 8.05
N LEU A 173 13.60 -14.24 8.40
CA LEU A 173 12.17 -14.11 8.13
C LEU A 173 11.52 -12.95 8.87
N LEU A 174 11.92 -12.68 10.12
CA LEU A 174 11.46 -11.50 10.85
C LEU A 174 11.90 -10.20 10.18
N CYS A 175 13.16 -10.09 9.75
CA CYS A 175 13.65 -8.88 9.08
C CYS A 175 12.92 -8.65 7.75
N TYR A 176 12.68 -9.71 6.97
CA TYR A 176 11.94 -9.62 5.72
C TYR A 176 10.43 -9.40 5.89
N GLY A 177 9.86 -9.82 7.01
CA GLY A 177 8.45 -9.56 7.32
C GLY A 177 8.18 -8.15 7.84
N ILE A 178 9.18 -7.52 8.49
CA ILE A 178 9.06 -6.19 9.10
C ILE A 178 9.53 -5.07 8.16
N GLY A 179 10.58 -5.34 7.35
CA GLY A 179 11.16 -4.37 6.42
C GLY A 179 10.37 -4.18 5.13
#